data_AF-A0A2R6J7S1-F1
#
_entry.id   AF-A0A2R6J7S1-F1
#
_cell.length_a   1.000
_cell.length_b   1.000
_cell.length_c   1.000
_cell.angle_alpha   90.00
_cell.angle_beta   90.00
_cell.angle_gamma   90.00
#
_symmetry.space_group_name_H-M   'P 1'
#
loop_
_entity.id
_entity.type
_entity.pdbx_description
1 polymer ?
#
loop_
_entity_poly.entity_id
_entity_poly.type
_entity_poly.pdbx_seq_one_letter_code
_entity_poly.pdbx_strand_id
1 'polypeptide(L)'
;MDIIVHFVVGLTFGLVVLLFVDWPQPREFLFIFASGLWAIIPDGHWMFSEFGFDGPAAVWKSFHQTAFANLFWFHRFLDNHETGRKNLEAGTSLLLLFVAVVTYYVANDWEIVAESESESGSGAGAGAESGSEPAPEVESSPEPESVTEPESDHEAEPGSESD
;
A
#
# COMPACT_ATOMS: atom_id res chain seq x y z
N MET A 1 -6.44 11.72 -15.77
CA MET A 1 -5.19 10.94 -15.87
C MET A 1 -5.42 9.45 -15.81
N ASP A 2 -4.42 8.67 -16.19
CA ASP A 2 -4.33 7.26 -15.79
C ASP A 2 -3.88 7.19 -14.31
N ILE A 3 -4.66 6.53 -13.46
CA ILE A 3 -4.37 6.35 -12.02
C ILE A 3 -2.98 5.76 -11.77
N ILE A 4 -2.47 4.96 -12.71
CA ILE A 4 -1.13 4.38 -12.65
C ILE A 4 -0.07 5.48 -12.72
N VAL A 5 -0.28 6.52 -13.53
CA VAL A 5 0.68 7.62 -13.64
C VAL A 5 0.77 8.39 -12.32
N HIS A 6 -0.36 8.70 -11.68
CA HIS A 6 -0.35 9.32 -10.36
C HIS A 6 0.32 8.46 -9.31
N PHE A 7 0.02 7.16 -9.28
CA PHE A 7 0.65 6.22 -8.36
C PHE A 7 2.17 6.23 -8.53
N VAL A 8 2.67 6.08 -9.77
CA VAL A 8 4.10 6.06 -10.11
C VAL A 8 4.78 7.40 -9.74
N VAL A 9 4.13 8.53 -9.98
CA VAL A 9 4.63 9.85 -9.58
C VAL A 9 4.69 9.96 -8.05
N GLY A 10 3.68 9.45 -7.33
CA GLY A 10 3.68 9.37 -5.87
C GLY A 10 4.83 8.53 -5.30
N LEU A 11 5.11 7.36 -5.90
CA LEU A 11 6.29 6.56 -5.54
C LEU A 11 7.59 7.35 -5.76
N THR A 12 7.67 8.05 -6.90
CA THR A 12 8.84 8.86 -7.26
C THR A 12 9.08 9.96 -6.24
N PHE A 13 8.06 10.70 -5.84
CA PHE A 13 8.18 11.72 -4.80
C PHE A 13 8.53 11.13 -3.44
N GLY A 14 7.97 9.96 -3.08
CA GLY A 14 8.32 9.24 -1.86
C GLY A 14 9.81 8.90 -1.80
N LEU A 15 10.37 8.38 -2.90
CA LEU A 15 11.81 8.12 -3.03
C LEU A 15 12.64 9.40 -2.93
N VAL A 16 12.21 10.48 -3.60
CA VAL A 16 12.92 11.77 -3.54
C VAL A 16 12.94 12.32 -2.12
N VAL A 17 11.87 12.16 -1.34
CA VAL A 17 11.87 12.56 0.09
C VAL A 17 12.87 11.73 0.89
N LEU A 18 12.94 10.42 0.67
CA LEU A 18 13.88 9.55 1.37
C LEU A 18 15.35 9.80 1.01
N LEU A 19 15.66 10.50 -0.10
CA LEU A 19 17.01 11.02 -0.33
C LEU A 19 17.45 12.05 0.74
N PHE A 20 16.51 12.64 1.47
CA PHE A 20 16.76 13.64 2.50
C PHE A 20 16.40 13.17 3.91
N VAL A 21 15.80 11.98 4.05
CA VAL A 21 15.29 11.45 5.32
C VAL A 21 15.79 10.03 5.48
N ASP A 22 16.68 9.85 6.46
CA ASP A 22 17.25 8.55 6.79
C ASP A 22 16.34 7.81 7.77
N TRP A 23 15.77 6.68 7.35
CA TRP A 23 14.88 5.83 8.13
C TRP A 23 15.28 4.36 8.05
N PRO A 24 14.89 3.52 9.03
CA PRO A 24 15.05 2.08 8.89
C PRO A 24 14.32 1.55 7.65
N GLN A 25 14.99 0.71 6.85
CA GLN A 25 14.48 0.16 5.58
C GLN A 25 13.02 -0.35 5.60
N PRO A 26 12.52 -1.03 6.65
CA PRO A 26 11.11 -1.44 6.68
C PRO A 26 10.13 -0.27 6.62
N ARG A 27 10.49 0.87 7.21
CA ARG A 27 9.67 2.09 7.22
C ARG A 27 9.76 2.84 5.89
N GLU A 28 10.94 2.84 5.26
CA GLU A 28 11.14 3.41 3.94
C GLU A 28 10.24 2.75 2.90
N PHE A 29 10.20 1.42 2.87
CA PHE A 29 9.32 0.67 1.96
C PHE A 29 7.85 1.04 2.14
N LEU A 30 7.36 1.04 3.39
CA LEU A 30 5.99 1.41 3.71
C LEU A 30 5.69 2.86 3.31
N PHE A 31 6.64 3.77 3.54
CA PHE A 31 6.49 5.17 3.17
C PHE A 31 6.42 5.36 1.66
N ILE A 32 7.29 4.71 0.88
CA ILE A 32 7.27 4.79 -0.59
C ILE A 32 5.91 4.33 -1.11
N PHE A 33 5.43 3.16 -0.65
CA PHE A 33 4.15 2.63 -1.10
C PHE A 33 2.97 3.51 -0.65
N ALA A 34 2.98 3.98 0.59
CA ALA A 34 1.99 4.92 1.11
C ALA A 34 1.99 6.24 0.33
N SER A 35 3.15 6.71 -0.13
CA SER A 35 3.28 7.90 -0.97
C SER A 35 2.63 7.71 -2.35
N GLY A 36 2.77 6.52 -2.94
CA GLY A 36 2.04 6.14 -4.16
C GLY A 36 0.53 6.12 -3.94
N LEU A 37 0.07 5.48 -2.86
CA LEU A 37 -1.35 5.46 -2.49
C LEU A 37 -1.90 6.86 -2.21
N TRP A 38 -1.11 7.71 -1.55
CA TRP A 38 -1.45 9.10 -1.28
C TRP A 38 -1.74 9.87 -2.58
N ALA A 39 -0.91 9.69 -3.62
CA ALA A 39 -1.09 10.37 -4.91
C ALA A 39 -2.42 10.01 -5.62
N ILE A 40 -2.96 8.81 -5.41
CA ILE A 40 -4.19 8.35 -6.09
C ILE A 40 -5.47 8.62 -5.29
N ILE A 41 -5.38 9.12 -4.06
CA ILE A 41 -6.56 9.41 -3.23
C ILE A 41 -7.58 10.31 -3.97
N PRO A 42 -7.19 11.40 -4.65
CA PRO A 42 -8.14 12.23 -5.39
C PRO A 42 -8.82 11.49 -6.56
N ASP A 43 -8.16 10.52 -7.20
CA ASP A 43 -8.71 9.69 -8.29
C ASP A 43 -9.80 8.72 -7.80
N GLY A 44 -9.98 8.55 -6.48
CA GLY A 44 -10.96 7.64 -5.90
C GLY A 44 -12.42 7.86 -6.33
N HIS A 45 -12.77 9.04 -6.89
CA HIS A 45 -14.12 9.28 -7.40
C HIS A 45 -14.49 8.33 -8.55
N TRP A 46 -13.51 7.88 -9.34
CA TRP A 46 -13.75 6.89 -10.40
C TRP A 46 -14.13 5.54 -9.81
N MET A 47 -13.45 5.12 -8.76
CA MET A 47 -13.74 3.87 -8.07
C MET A 47 -15.15 3.89 -7.45
N PHE A 48 -15.53 4.98 -6.78
CA PHE A 48 -16.90 5.11 -6.26
C PHE A 48 -17.95 5.05 -7.37
N SER A 49 -17.70 5.68 -8.52
CA SER A 49 -18.60 5.63 -9.67
C SER A 49 -18.71 4.21 -10.24
N GLU A 50 -17.59 3.48 -10.36
CA GLU A 50 -17.56 2.10 -10.86
C GLU A 50 -18.40 1.14 -9.98
N PHE A 51 -18.39 1.36 -8.67
CA PHE A 51 -19.20 0.58 -7.72
C PHE A 51 -20.65 1.09 -7.56
N GLY A 52 -21.10 2.05 -8.37
CA GLY A 52 -22.46 2.57 -8.34
C GLY A 52 -22.77 3.57 -7.21
N PHE A 53 -21.74 4.11 -6.55
CA PHE A 53 -21.89 5.12 -5.50
C PHE A 53 -21.82 6.55 -6.08
N ASP A 54 -22.78 6.91 -6.94
CA ASP A 54 -22.76 8.17 -7.70
C ASP A 54 -22.76 9.43 -6.81
N GLY A 55 -23.49 9.41 -5.69
CA GLY A 55 -23.54 10.52 -4.75
C GLY A 55 -22.17 10.82 -4.12
N PRO A 56 -21.55 9.86 -3.43
CA PRO A 56 -20.18 9.98 -2.94
C PRO A 56 -19.16 10.31 -4.04
N ALA A 57 -19.29 9.71 -5.23
CA ALA A 57 -18.41 10.00 -6.36
C ALA A 57 -18.47 11.47 -6.77
N ALA A 58 -19.67 12.08 -6.84
CA ALA A 58 -19.83 13.49 -7.18
C ALA A 58 -19.22 14.44 -6.13
N VAL A 59 -19.38 14.12 -4.84
CA VAL A 59 -18.77 14.88 -3.73
C VAL A 59 -17.25 14.78 -3.81
N TRP A 60 -16.71 13.57 -4.03
CA TRP A 60 -15.29 13.34 -4.14
C TRP A 60 -14.68 14.02 -5.36
N LYS A 61 -15.38 13.98 -6.50
CA LYS A 61 -15.00 14.72 -7.71
C LYS A 61 -14.97 16.23 -7.48
N SER A 62 -15.89 16.75 -6.69
CA SER A 62 -15.89 18.17 -6.31
C SER A 62 -14.65 18.53 -5.47
N PHE A 63 -14.25 17.64 -4.56
CA PHE A 63 -13.00 17.78 -3.79
C PHE A 63 -11.74 17.70 -4.69
N HIS A 64 -11.69 16.73 -5.60
CA HIS A 64 -10.62 16.54 -6.60
C HIS A 64 -10.37 17.84 -7.39
N GLN A 65 -11.42 18.58 -7.71
CA GLN A 65 -11.32 19.85 -8.44
C GLN A 65 -10.88 21.06 -7.59
N THR A 66 -10.57 20.91 -6.30
CA THR A 66 -10.13 22.01 -5.43
C THR A 66 -8.62 22.20 -5.45
N ALA A 67 -8.11 23.27 -4.81
CA ALA A 67 -6.66 23.43 -4.62
C ALA A 67 -6.08 22.44 -3.61
N PHE A 68 -6.92 21.87 -2.71
CA PHE A 68 -6.50 20.89 -1.71
C PHE A 68 -6.06 19.56 -2.32
N ALA A 69 -6.54 19.22 -3.52
CA ALA A 69 -6.05 18.06 -4.26
C ALA A 69 -4.53 18.13 -4.53
N ASN A 70 -3.92 19.32 -4.56
CA ASN A 70 -2.46 19.44 -4.70
C ASN A 70 -1.67 18.96 -3.47
N LEU A 71 -2.30 18.75 -2.31
CA LEU A 71 -1.62 18.13 -1.17
C LEU A 71 -1.27 16.66 -1.43
N PHE A 72 -1.92 16.04 -2.42
CA PHE A 72 -1.68 14.68 -2.88
C PHE A 72 -0.66 14.68 -4.02
N TRP A 73 0.55 15.16 -3.73
CA TRP A 73 1.64 15.27 -4.71
C TRP A 73 1.32 16.12 -5.95
N PHE A 74 0.78 17.32 -5.72
CA PHE A 74 0.44 18.26 -6.79
C PHE A 74 -0.54 17.66 -7.82
N HIS A 75 -1.43 16.76 -7.38
CA HIS A 75 -2.36 16.01 -8.22
C HIS A 75 -3.06 16.87 -9.29
N ARG A 76 -3.71 17.96 -8.88
CA ARG A 76 -4.42 18.85 -9.81
C ARG A 76 -3.49 19.57 -10.78
N PHE A 77 -2.27 19.89 -10.36
CA PHE A 77 -1.26 20.43 -11.28
C PHE A 77 -0.90 19.40 -12.35
N LEU A 78 -0.72 18.13 -11.97
CA LEU A 78 -0.44 17.04 -12.91
C LEU A 78 -1.59 16.84 -13.90
N ASP A 79 -2.83 16.76 -13.41
CA ASP A 79 -4.04 16.65 -14.25
C ASP A 79 -4.13 17.79 -15.29
N ASN A 80 -3.86 19.03 -14.87
CA ASN A 80 -3.94 20.20 -15.75
C ASN A 80 -2.83 20.24 -16.83
N HIS A 81 -1.76 19.48 -16.64
CA HIS A 81 -0.64 19.39 -17.60
C HIS A 81 -0.65 18.09 -18.41
N GLU A 82 -1.75 17.33 -18.34
CA GLU A 82 -1.95 16.19 -19.22
C GLU A 82 -1.92 16.60 -20.70
N THR A 83 -1.27 15.76 -21.49
CA THR A 83 -1.17 15.93 -22.94
C THR A 83 -2.21 15.09 -23.68
N GLY A 84 -2.92 14.20 -22.96
CA GLY A 84 -3.82 13.19 -23.51
C GLY A 84 -3.09 12.00 -24.17
N ARG A 85 -1.76 11.96 -24.11
CA ARG A 85 -0.92 10.91 -24.71
C ARG A 85 -0.56 9.85 -23.67
N LYS A 86 -1.53 9.03 -23.29
CA LYS A 86 -1.42 8.02 -22.21
C LYS A 86 -0.11 7.22 -22.21
N ASN A 87 0.28 6.65 -23.36
CA ASN A 87 1.50 5.84 -23.46
C ASN A 87 2.78 6.66 -23.23
N LEU A 88 2.80 7.91 -23.69
CA LEU A 88 3.95 8.80 -23.48
C LEU A 88 4.03 9.22 -22.01
N GLU A 89 2.89 9.55 -21.39
CA GLU A 89 2.79 9.93 -19.98
C GLU A 89 3.22 8.79 -19.07
N ALA A 90 2.71 7.57 -19.31
CA ALA A 90 3.13 6.36 -18.59
C ALA A 90 4.61 6.02 -18.80
N GLY A 91 5.10 6.10 -20.04
CA GLY A 91 6.52 5.87 -20.33
C GLY A 91 7.43 6.89 -19.63
N THR A 92 7.02 8.16 -19.60
CA THR A 92 7.77 9.23 -18.95
C THR A 92 7.76 9.08 -17.43
N SER A 93 6.61 8.77 -16.82
CA SER A 93 6.53 8.57 -15.37
C SER A 93 7.33 7.35 -14.90
N LEU A 94 7.29 6.24 -15.65
CA LEU A 94 8.11 5.06 -15.37
C LEU A 94 9.61 5.36 -15.52
N LEU A 95 10.00 6.15 -16.53
CA LEU A 95 11.39 6.57 -16.68
C LEU A 95 11.85 7.43 -15.51
N LEU A 96 11.02 8.37 -15.04
CA LEU A 96 11.31 9.20 -13.87
C LEU A 96 11.44 8.35 -12.60
N LEU A 97 10.52 7.39 -12.40
CA LEU A 97 10.59 6.45 -11.29
C LEU A 97 11.89 5.62 -11.36
N PHE A 98 12.25 5.10 -12.53
CA PHE A 98 13.49 4.35 -12.71
C PHE A 98 14.72 5.18 -12.32
N VAL A 99 14.79 6.43 -12.80
CA VAL A 99 15.88 7.36 -12.43
C VAL A 99 15.90 7.61 -10.92
N ALA A 100 14.74 7.82 -10.29
CA ALA A 100 14.64 8.01 -8.84
C ALA A 100 15.09 6.78 -8.05
N VAL A 101 14.69 5.57 -8.47
CA VAL A 101 15.11 4.30 -7.85
C VAL A 101 16.63 4.13 -7.96
N VAL A 102 17.21 4.34 -9.14
CA VAL A 102 18.66 4.23 -9.34
C VAL A 102 19.40 5.26 -8.49
N THR A 103 18.91 6.50 -8.45
CA THR A 103 19.50 7.57 -7.63
C THR A 103 19.44 7.22 -6.16
N TYR A 104 18.28 6.78 -5.67
CA TYR A 104 18.08 6.34 -4.29
C TYR A 104 19.01 5.17 -3.93
N TYR A 105 19.10 4.18 -4.81
CA TYR A 105 19.98 3.03 -4.62
C TYR A 105 21.46 3.43 -4.53
N VAL A 106 21.92 4.33 -5.40
CA VAL A 106 23.34 4.76 -5.40
C VAL A 106 23.65 5.70 -4.24
N ALA A 107 22.69 6.52 -3.83
CA ALA A 107 22.88 7.53 -2.78
C ALA A 107 22.76 6.95 -1.36
N ASN A 108 22.09 5.80 -1.18
CA ASN A 108 21.89 5.20 0.12
C ASN A 108 22.95 4.13 0.40
N ASP A 109 23.50 4.14 1.61
CA ASP A 109 24.50 3.16 2.05
C ASP A 109 23.79 1.89 2.51
N TRP A 110 23.67 0.93 1.59
CA TRP A 110 23.13 -0.41 1.86
C TRP A 110 24.14 -1.25 2.64
N GLU A 111 24.52 -0.83 3.84
CA GLU A 111 25.23 -1.73 4.75
C GLU A 111 24.30 -2.89 5.08
N ILE A 112 24.53 -4.02 4.42
CA ILE A 112 23.89 -5.28 4.78
C ILE A 112 24.38 -5.56 6.19
N VAL A 113 23.52 -5.34 7.18
CA VAL A 113 23.73 -5.85 8.54
C VAL A 113 23.68 -7.37 8.41
N ALA A 114 24.78 -7.96 7.97
CA ALA A 114 25.05 -9.36 8.18
C ALA A 114 25.17 -9.48 9.69
N GLU A 115 24.06 -9.80 10.34
CA GLU A 115 24.04 -10.18 11.75
C GLU A 115 25.15 -11.21 11.91
N SER A 116 26.19 -10.81 12.62
CA SER A 116 27.25 -11.69 13.05
C SER A 116 26.66 -12.66 14.06
N GLU A 117 25.97 -13.68 13.57
CA GLU A 117 25.94 -14.98 14.22
C GLU A 117 27.40 -15.46 14.30
N SER A 118 28.08 -15.36 15.45
CA SER A 118 29.16 -16.31 15.85
C SER A 118 29.94 -16.03 17.14
N GLU A 119 29.77 -14.91 17.86
CA GLU A 119 30.59 -14.65 19.09
C GLU A 119 29.88 -14.86 20.44
N SER A 120 28.87 -15.72 20.53
CA SER A 120 28.37 -16.23 21.83
C SER A 120 28.45 -17.76 21.93
N GLY A 121 29.42 -18.35 21.23
CA GLY A 121 29.77 -19.77 21.31
C GLY A 121 31.11 -20.01 22.01
N SER A 122 31.43 -19.37 23.14
CA SER A 122 32.52 -19.83 24.01
C SER A 122 32.42 -19.29 25.43
N GLY A 123 31.44 -19.79 26.16
CA GLY A 123 31.25 -19.53 27.59
C GLY A 123 30.81 -20.80 28.29
N ALA A 124 31.65 -21.84 28.25
CA ALA A 124 31.48 -23.02 29.09
C ALA A 124 31.52 -22.58 30.57
N GLY A 125 30.35 -22.58 31.22
CA GLY A 125 30.18 -22.35 32.64
C GLY A 125 29.13 -23.30 33.17
N ALA A 126 29.55 -24.54 33.46
CA ALA A 126 28.75 -25.54 34.14
C ALA A 126 28.25 -25.00 35.49
N GLY A 127 26.92 -24.98 35.66
CA GLY A 127 26.27 -24.64 36.91
C GLY A 127 24.88 -25.25 36.93
N ALA A 128 24.81 -26.50 37.36
CA ALA A 128 23.58 -27.23 37.56
C ALA A 128 22.79 -26.63 38.74
N GLU A 129 21.57 -26.15 38.49
CA GLU A 129 20.51 -26.18 39.49
C GLU A 129 19.22 -26.70 38.86
N SER A 130 18.89 -27.91 39.29
CA SER A 130 17.67 -28.65 39.05
C SER A 130 16.56 -28.06 39.92
N GLY A 131 15.71 -27.20 39.35
CA GLY A 131 14.44 -26.78 39.93
C GLY A 131 13.30 -27.29 39.07
N SER A 132 12.62 -28.34 39.52
CA SER A 132 11.36 -28.81 38.92
C SER A 132 10.28 -27.74 39.14
N GLU A 133 9.85 -27.07 38.07
CA GLU A 133 8.60 -26.31 38.06
C GLU A 133 7.47 -27.13 37.42
N PRO A 134 6.26 -27.12 38.02
CA PRO A 134 5.14 -27.96 37.61
C PRO A 134 4.52 -27.47 36.29
N ALA A 135 4.01 -28.45 35.53
CA ALA A 135 3.30 -28.24 34.28
C ALA A 135 2.12 -27.25 34.44
N PRO A 136 1.99 -26.24 33.56
CA PRO A 136 0.77 -25.45 33.50
C PRO A 136 -0.38 -26.31 32.99
N GLU A 137 -1.51 -26.23 33.69
CA GLU A 137 -2.77 -26.89 33.37
C GLU A 137 -3.22 -26.56 31.95
N VAL A 138 -3.56 -27.61 31.21
CA VAL A 138 -4.17 -27.53 29.89
C VAL A 138 -5.60 -27.03 30.08
N GLU A 139 -5.81 -25.72 29.95
CA GLU A 139 -7.16 -25.16 29.79
C GLU A 139 -7.75 -25.66 28.46
N SER A 140 -8.78 -26.49 28.60
CA SER A 140 -9.63 -26.98 27.54
C SER A 140 -10.19 -25.83 26.71
N SER A 141 -9.79 -25.77 25.43
CA SER A 141 -10.39 -24.87 24.45
C SER A 141 -11.88 -25.22 24.26
N PRO A 142 -12.79 -24.22 24.25
CA PRO A 142 -14.20 -24.44 23.96
C PRO A 142 -14.40 -24.89 22.50
N GLU A 143 -15.35 -25.81 22.32
CA GLU A 143 -15.77 -26.35 21.02
C GLU A 143 -16.23 -25.24 20.07
N PRO A 144 -15.93 -25.36 18.76
CA PRO A 144 -16.43 -24.43 17.77
C PRO A 144 -17.95 -24.62 17.59
N GLU A 145 -18.73 -23.58 17.89
CA GLU A 145 -20.13 -23.50 17.52
C GLU A 145 -20.26 -23.60 15.99
N SER A 146 -21.05 -24.58 15.55
CA SER A 146 -21.44 -24.79 14.16
C SER A 146 -22.19 -23.57 13.64
N VAL A 147 -21.55 -22.78 12.78
CA VAL A 147 -22.19 -21.71 12.02
C VAL A 147 -23.12 -22.35 10.99
N THR A 148 -24.42 -22.16 11.19
CA THR A 148 -25.49 -22.49 10.25
C THR A 148 -25.39 -21.58 9.04
N GLU A 149 -25.23 -22.18 7.86
CA GLU A 149 -25.33 -21.47 6.58
C GLU A 149 -26.78 -20.96 6.39
N PRO A 150 -26.99 -19.70 5.97
CA PRO A 150 -28.30 -19.26 5.53
C PRO A 150 -28.59 -19.85 4.14
N GLU A 151 -29.69 -20.59 4.04
CA GLU A 151 -30.35 -20.92 2.77
C GLU A 151 -30.61 -19.63 1.98
N SER A 152 -29.91 -19.47 0.85
CA SER A 152 -30.26 -18.46 -0.13
C SER A 152 -31.33 -19.04 -1.06
N ASP A 153 -32.59 -18.83 -0.71
CA ASP A 153 -33.69 -18.85 -1.67
C ASP A 153 -33.51 -17.67 -2.62
N HIS A 154 -33.05 -17.94 -3.84
CA HIS A 154 -33.20 -17.00 -4.94
C HIS A 154 -34.09 -17.60 -6.01
N GLU A 155 -35.32 -17.09 -5.98
CA GLU A 155 -36.38 -17.26 -6.94
C GLU A 155 -35.89 -16.93 -8.35
N ALA A 156 -36.18 -17.85 -9.27
CA ALA A 156 -36.09 -17.61 -10.69
C ALA A 156 -37.24 -16.68 -11.11
N GLU A 157 -36.92 -15.46 -11.54
CA GLU A 157 -37.86 -14.64 -12.29
C GLU A 157 -37.90 -15.10 -13.77
N PRO A 158 -39.09 -15.39 -14.32
CA PRO A 158 -39.27 -15.74 -15.72
C PRO A 158 -39.23 -14.50 -16.61
N GLY A 159 -38.79 -14.71 -17.85
CA GLY A 159 -38.59 -13.66 -18.83
C GLY A 159 -39.84 -12.86 -19.21
N SER A 160 -39.57 -11.74 -19.87
CA SER A 160 -40.53 -11.08 -20.74
C SER A 160 -39.84 -10.71 -22.06
N GLU A 161 -40.22 -11.46 -23.09
CA GLU A 161 -40.21 -11.01 -24.48
C GLU A 161 -41.13 -9.78 -24.61
N SER A 162 -40.70 -8.77 -25.36
CA SER A 162 -41.60 -7.96 -26.19
C SER A 162 -40.78 -7.14 -27.21
N ASP A 163 -41.01 -7.50 -28.48
CA ASP A 163 -41.02 -6.74 -29.74
C ASP A 163 -39.83 -5.86 -30.18
#